data_AF-A0A3B1CP65-F1
#
_entry.id   AF-A0A3B1CP65-F1
#
_cell.length_a   1.000
_cell.length_b   1.000
_cell.length_c   1.000
_cell.angle_alpha   90.00
_cell.angle_beta   90.00
_cell.angle_gamma   90.00
#
_symmetry.space_group_name_H-M   'P 1'
#
loop_
_entity.id
_entity.type
_entity.pdbx_description
1 polymer ?
#
loop_
_entity_poly.entity_id
_entity_poly.type
_entity_poly.pdbx_seq_one_letter_code
_entity_poly.pdbx_strand_id
1 'polypeptide(L)'
;MVAVEPSSCPTLTKGIYAYDFGDTGQMTPLIPAHTLGHDFVPPGIHAGGLRYHAVGPIISQLLLDGIIEAQAYQQIECFEAAVMFCRTEGIIPAPEASHAIRHVIVEALNAKEEGKEKTILFNLSGHGHFDMAAYDSYFAGDLMDDSMDEAGIESALGAIEALPKPEGYTGRPLA
;
A
#
# COMPACT_ATOMS: atom_id res chain seq x y z
N MET A 1 -0.20 0.56 15.50
CA MET A 1 -0.80 1.39 14.43
C MET A 1 -0.44 0.71 13.12
N VAL A 2 -1.37 0.54 12.19
CA VAL A 2 -1.13 -0.26 10.98
C VAL A 2 -1.27 0.61 9.74
N ALA A 3 -0.22 0.66 8.93
CA ALA A 3 -0.24 1.22 7.59
C ALA A 3 -0.67 0.13 6.60
N VAL A 4 -1.52 0.49 5.64
CA VAL A 4 -2.11 -0.48 4.71
C VAL A 4 -1.81 -0.08 3.28
N GLU A 5 -1.43 -1.05 2.45
CA GLU A 5 -0.99 -0.84 1.07
C GLU A 5 -1.52 -1.95 0.14
N PRO A 6 -1.42 -1.80 -1.20
CA PRO A 6 -1.79 -2.87 -2.12
C PRO A 6 -0.68 -3.92 -2.25
N SER A 7 -1.06 -5.18 -2.39
CA SER A 7 -0.14 -6.28 -2.71
C SER A 7 0.56 -6.14 -4.06
N SER A 8 -0.01 -5.33 -4.97
CA SER A 8 0.58 -5.00 -6.27
C SER A 8 1.65 -3.90 -6.20
N CYS A 9 1.68 -3.09 -5.13
CA CYS A 9 2.73 -2.09 -4.86
C CYS A 9 3.19 -2.20 -3.39
N PRO A 10 3.81 -3.33 -3.00
CA PRO A 10 4.09 -3.69 -1.59
C PRO A 10 5.33 -2.96 -1.04
N THR A 11 5.29 -1.64 -0.98
CA THR A 11 6.45 -0.79 -0.67
C THR A 11 6.94 -0.95 0.76
N LEU A 12 6.04 -1.02 1.74
CA LEU A 12 6.38 -1.18 3.16
C LEU A 12 6.59 -2.64 3.54
N THR A 13 5.84 -3.57 2.92
CA THR A 13 5.88 -4.99 3.26
C THR A 13 6.95 -5.78 2.52
N LYS A 14 7.35 -5.36 1.31
CA LYS A 14 8.38 -6.04 0.50
C LYS A 14 9.47 -5.11 -0.06
N GLY A 15 9.32 -3.80 0.05
CA GLY A 15 10.37 -2.85 -0.35
C GLY A 15 11.55 -2.85 0.61
N ILE A 16 12.65 -2.25 0.19
CA ILE A 16 13.85 -2.08 1.02
C ILE A 16 13.95 -0.65 1.51
N TYR A 17 14.53 -0.45 2.71
CA TYR A 17 14.89 0.88 3.17
C TYR A 17 16.21 1.33 2.52
N ALA A 18 16.17 2.33 1.64
CA ALA A 18 17.32 2.83 0.89
C ALA A 18 17.21 4.33 0.59
N TYR A 19 18.30 4.93 0.08
CA TYR A 19 18.19 6.24 -0.57
C TYR A 19 17.62 6.05 -1.97
N ASP A 20 16.61 6.86 -2.30
CA ASP A 20 16.01 6.90 -3.63
C ASP A 20 15.53 8.31 -3.98
N PHE A 21 15.22 8.53 -5.24
CA PHE A 21 14.54 9.73 -5.69
C PHE A 21 13.06 9.68 -5.32
N GLY A 22 12.53 10.83 -4.90
CA GLY A 22 11.11 11.05 -4.62
C GLY A 22 10.27 11.30 -5.88
N ASP A 23 10.86 11.13 -7.06
CA ASP A 23 10.17 11.20 -8.33
C ASP A 23 10.91 10.34 -9.37
N THR A 24 10.17 9.85 -10.37
CA THR A 24 10.73 9.05 -11.46
C THR A 24 11.61 9.87 -12.41
N GLY A 25 11.51 11.20 -12.37
CA GLY A 25 12.34 12.12 -13.15
C GLY A 25 13.69 12.45 -12.49
N GLN A 26 13.96 11.91 -11.29
CA GLN A 26 15.21 12.10 -10.54
C GLN A 26 15.55 13.57 -10.26
N MET A 27 14.52 14.40 -10.07
CA MET A 27 14.67 15.84 -9.83
C MET A 27 14.72 16.21 -8.35
N THR A 28 14.20 15.36 -7.46
CA THR A 28 14.30 15.57 -6.03
C THR A 28 15.71 15.23 -5.51
N PRO A 29 16.08 15.70 -4.31
CA PRO A 29 17.17 15.09 -3.57
C PRO A 29 16.92 13.60 -3.29
N LEU A 30 17.97 12.88 -2.90
CA LEU A 30 17.85 11.52 -2.37
C LEU A 30 17.20 11.56 -0.98
N ILE A 31 16.21 10.69 -0.79
CA ILE A 31 15.42 10.59 0.45
C ILE A 31 15.59 9.17 1.00
N PRO A 32 15.89 8.99 2.29
CA PRO A 32 15.97 7.66 2.89
C PRO A 32 14.54 7.16 3.17
N ALA A 33 14.11 6.11 2.46
CA ALA A 33 12.74 5.65 2.44
C ALA A 33 12.65 4.15 2.13
N HIS A 34 11.55 3.51 2.55
CA HIS A 34 11.14 2.25 1.93
C HIS A 34 10.76 2.52 0.48
N THR A 35 11.34 1.74 -0.43
CA THR A 35 11.18 1.92 -1.86
C THR A 35 11.18 0.58 -2.60
N LEU A 36 10.46 0.55 -3.73
CA LEU A 36 10.52 -0.48 -4.77
C LEU A 36 11.50 -0.09 -5.89
N GLY A 37 12.13 1.09 -5.81
CA GLY A 37 12.97 1.71 -6.84
C GLY A 37 12.18 2.68 -7.71
N HIS A 38 12.74 3.85 -8.04
CA HIS A 38 12.06 4.87 -8.85
C HIS A 38 11.73 4.46 -10.30
N ASP A 39 12.33 3.38 -10.81
CA ASP A 39 11.98 2.77 -12.09
C ASP A 39 10.84 1.75 -11.99
N PHE A 40 10.29 1.54 -10.79
CA PHE A 40 9.13 0.68 -10.56
C PHE A 40 7.92 1.14 -11.37
N VAL A 41 7.30 0.19 -12.07
CA VAL A 41 6.06 0.41 -12.81
C VAL A 41 4.98 -0.52 -12.25
N PRO A 42 3.90 0.03 -11.65
CA PRO A 42 2.78 -0.77 -11.20
C PRO A 42 2.15 -1.59 -12.34
N PRO A 43 1.55 -2.75 -12.03
CA PRO A 43 0.79 -3.52 -13.01
C PRO A 43 -0.32 -2.69 -13.67
N GLY A 44 -0.46 -2.82 -15.00
CA GLY A 44 -1.45 -2.04 -15.76
C GLY A 44 -2.91 -2.35 -15.41
N ILE A 45 -3.16 -3.52 -14.83
CA ILE A 45 -4.48 -3.99 -14.34
C ILE A 45 -4.79 -3.55 -12.90
N HIS A 46 -3.90 -2.80 -12.25
CA HIS A 46 -4.09 -2.33 -10.89
C HIS A 46 -4.99 -1.09 -10.84
N ALA A 47 -6.19 -1.26 -10.28
CA ALA A 47 -7.19 -0.20 -10.17
C ALA A 47 -7.31 0.39 -8.75
N GLY A 48 -6.56 -0.13 -7.78
CA GLY A 48 -6.64 0.26 -6.36
C GLY A 48 -5.93 1.57 -5.99
N GLY A 49 -5.33 2.29 -6.93
CA GLY A 49 -4.52 3.48 -6.64
C GLY A 49 -3.22 3.12 -5.90
N LEU A 50 -2.69 3.99 -5.03
CA LEU A 50 -1.48 3.70 -4.22
C LEU A 50 -0.27 3.17 -5.03
N ARG A 51 -0.03 3.77 -6.20
CA ARG A 51 0.95 3.33 -7.20
C ARG A 51 2.37 3.85 -6.99
N TYR A 52 2.56 4.72 -6.01
CA TYR A 52 3.82 5.41 -5.81
C TYR A 52 4.86 4.44 -5.22
N HIS A 53 6.10 4.51 -5.72
CA HIS A 53 7.15 3.50 -5.49
C HIS A 53 7.81 3.57 -4.11
N ALA A 54 7.63 4.68 -3.38
CA ALA A 54 8.31 4.94 -2.13
C ALA A 54 7.38 5.45 -1.03
N VAL A 55 7.74 5.25 0.23
CA VAL A 55 7.02 5.82 1.37
C VAL A 55 7.92 6.77 2.15
N GLY A 56 7.39 7.96 2.47
CA GLY A 56 8.16 9.06 3.05
C GLY A 56 9.01 8.68 4.28
N PRO A 57 10.07 9.46 4.56
CA PRO A 57 11.12 9.08 5.52
C PRO A 57 10.59 8.89 6.94
N ILE A 58 9.60 9.69 7.36
CA ILE A 58 9.00 9.60 8.70
C ILE A 58 8.28 8.26 8.89
N ILE A 59 7.41 7.88 7.94
CA ILE A 59 6.67 6.61 8.01
C ILE A 59 7.64 5.43 7.91
N SER A 60 8.65 5.53 7.04
CA SER A 60 9.70 4.53 6.92
C SER A 60 10.47 4.33 8.22
N GLN A 61 10.84 5.40 8.91
CA GLN A 61 11.53 5.32 10.19
C GLN A 61 10.64 4.74 11.28
N LEU A 62 9.37 5.14 11.35
CA LEU A 62 8.42 4.57 12.31
C LEU A 62 8.25 3.05 12.14
N LEU A 63 8.31 2.56 10.90
CA LEU A 63 8.26 1.12 10.62
C LEU A 63 9.57 0.43 11.04
N LEU A 64 10.73 1.01 10.74
CA LEU A 64 12.05 0.49 11.17
C LEU A 64 12.15 0.38 12.70
N ASP A 65 11.61 1.37 13.41
CA ASP A 65 11.63 1.43 14.87
C ASP A 65 10.58 0.50 15.51
N GLY A 66 9.76 -0.20 14.72
CA GLY A 66 8.68 -1.08 15.20
C GLY A 66 7.53 -0.34 15.89
N ILE A 67 7.35 0.95 15.60
CA ILE A 67 6.28 1.79 16.18
C ILE A 67 4.97 1.60 15.41
N ILE A 68 5.07 1.31 14.11
CA ILE A 68 3.94 0.95 13.25
C ILE A 68 4.19 -0.42 12.60
N GLU A 69 3.12 -1.04 12.13
CA GLU A 69 3.12 -2.26 11.34
C GLU A 69 2.64 -1.93 9.91
N ALA A 70 2.95 -2.80 8.95
CA ALA A 70 2.49 -2.69 7.57
C ALA A 70 1.74 -3.94 7.13
N GLN A 71 0.65 -3.76 6.40
CA GLN A 71 -0.16 -4.84 5.84
C GLN A 71 -0.49 -4.57 4.38
N ALA A 72 -0.32 -5.58 3.53
CA ALA A 72 -0.73 -5.53 2.14
C ALA A 72 -2.02 -6.33 1.91
N TYR A 73 -2.90 -5.82 1.05
CA TYR A 73 -4.13 -6.50 0.62
C TYR A 73 -4.26 -6.55 -0.89
N GLN A 74 -4.95 -7.58 -1.37
CA GLN A 74 -5.30 -7.72 -2.77
C GLN A 74 -6.44 -6.79 -3.16
N GLN A 75 -6.50 -6.37 -4.43
CA GLN A 75 -7.47 -5.34 -4.82
C GLN A 75 -8.91 -5.85 -4.78
N ILE A 76 -9.18 -7.12 -5.12
CA ILE A 76 -10.55 -7.65 -5.13
C ILE A 76 -11.19 -7.58 -3.75
N GLU A 77 -10.48 -7.99 -2.69
CA GLU A 77 -10.99 -7.92 -1.31
C GLU A 77 -11.14 -6.49 -0.80
N CYS A 78 -10.30 -5.56 -1.29
CA CYS A 78 -10.43 -4.15 -1.00
C CYS A 78 -11.71 -3.56 -1.63
N PHE A 79 -12.01 -3.88 -2.89
CA PHE A 79 -13.25 -3.46 -3.53
C PHE A 79 -14.50 -4.12 -2.90
N GLU A 80 -14.42 -5.38 -2.49
CA GLU A 80 -15.50 -6.02 -1.72
C GLU A 80 -15.79 -5.26 -0.42
N ALA A 81 -14.73 -4.91 0.32
CA ALA A 81 -14.81 -4.10 1.53
C ALA A 81 -15.41 -2.71 1.27
N ALA A 82 -15.01 -2.05 0.18
CA ALA A 82 -15.56 -0.76 -0.22
C ALA A 82 -17.05 -0.82 -0.54
N VAL A 83 -17.50 -1.84 -1.27
CA VAL A 83 -18.91 -2.04 -1.61
C VAL A 83 -19.74 -2.33 -0.35
N MET A 84 -19.21 -3.13 0.58
CA MET A 84 -19.83 -3.34 1.88
C MET A 84 -19.98 -2.02 2.63
N PHE A 85 -18.91 -1.26 2.77
CA PHE A 85 -18.89 0.03 3.47
C PHE A 85 -19.86 1.04 2.85
N CYS A 86 -19.92 1.12 1.52
CA CYS A 86 -20.87 1.99 0.83
C CYS A 86 -22.32 1.59 1.10
N ARG A 87 -22.63 0.29 1.18
CA ARG A 87 -23.98 -0.21 1.46
C ARG A 87 -24.41 0.00 2.91
N THR A 88 -23.45 0.03 3.85
CA THR A 88 -23.74 0.19 5.29
C THR A 88 -23.70 1.65 5.74
N GLU A 89 -22.71 2.42 5.28
CA GLU A 89 -22.45 3.79 5.73
C GLU A 89 -22.91 4.87 4.73
N GLY A 90 -23.24 4.49 3.49
CA GLY A 90 -23.74 5.41 2.46
C GLY A 90 -22.68 6.31 1.82
N ILE A 91 -21.40 6.08 2.09
CA ILE A 91 -20.28 6.81 1.48
C ILE A 91 -19.57 5.90 0.48
N ILE A 92 -19.36 6.38 -0.75
CA ILE A 92 -18.53 5.72 -1.76
C ILE A 92 -17.06 6.07 -1.45
N PRO A 93 -16.23 5.14 -0.94
CA PRO A 93 -14.83 5.44 -0.62
C PRO A 93 -13.98 5.49 -1.90
N ALA A 94 -12.85 6.19 -1.86
CA ALA A 94 -11.85 6.09 -2.92
C ALA A 94 -11.24 4.67 -2.96
N PRO A 95 -10.81 4.15 -4.12
CA PRO A 95 -10.09 2.87 -4.21
C PRO A 95 -8.89 2.80 -3.26
N GLU A 96 -8.16 3.89 -3.04
CA GLU A 96 -7.06 3.94 -2.07
C GLU A 96 -7.56 3.71 -0.63
N ALA A 97 -8.65 4.37 -0.25
CA ALA A 97 -9.22 4.26 1.10
C ALA A 97 -9.81 2.86 1.39
N SER A 98 -10.15 2.11 0.34
CA SER A 98 -10.69 0.76 0.47
C SER A 98 -9.73 -0.22 1.15
N HIS A 99 -8.41 0.01 1.05
CA HIS A 99 -7.39 -0.77 1.75
C HIS A 99 -7.51 -0.63 3.27
N ALA A 100 -7.68 0.60 3.76
CA ALA A 100 -7.88 0.84 5.19
C ALA A 100 -9.22 0.26 5.67
N ILE A 101 -10.29 0.40 4.88
CA ILE A 101 -11.60 -0.20 5.18
C ILE A 101 -11.48 -1.72 5.29
N ARG A 102 -10.76 -2.37 4.37
CA ARG A 102 -10.50 -3.81 4.41
C ARG A 102 -9.84 -4.23 5.72
N HIS A 103 -8.80 -3.52 6.14
CA HIS A 103 -8.12 -3.80 7.40
C HIS A 103 -9.03 -3.60 8.63
N VAL A 104 -9.83 -2.53 8.63
CA VAL A 104 -10.80 -2.26 9.71
C VAL A 104 -11.81 -3.39 9.86
N ILE A 105 -12.31 -3.94 8.74
CA ILE A 105 -13.23 -5.09 8.77
C ILE A 105 -12.53 -6.31 9.37
N VAL A 106 -11.28 -6.58 8.99
CA VAL A 106 -10.49 -7.68 9.57
C VAL A 106 -10.35 -7.52 11.09
N GLU A 107 -9.95 -6.33 11.56
CA GLU A 107 -9.80 -6.05 12.99
C GLU A 107 -11.13 -6.15 13.76
N ALA A 108 -12.23 -5.71 13.16
CA ALA A 108 -13.56 -5.83 13.75
C ALA A 108 -14.01 -7.29 13.87
N LEU A 109 -13.71 -8.13 12.87
CA LEU A 109 -13.99 -9.57 12.93
C LEU A 109 -13.12 -10.26 13.98
N ASN A 110 -11.83 -9.93 14.06
CA ASN A 110 -10.92 -10.43 15.10
C ASN A 110 -11.43 -10.06 16.50
N ALA A 111 -11.86 -8.81 16.71
CA ALA A 111 -12.43 -8.35 17.98
C ALA A 111 -13.68 -9.15 18.38
N LYS A 112 -14.55 -9.46 17.40
CA LYS A 112 -15.74 -10.29 17.60
C LYS A 112 -15.38 -11.72 17.99
N GLU A 113 -14.41 -12.34 17.32
CA GLU A 113 -13.94 -13.70 17.64
C GLU A 113 -13.30 -13.78 19.03
N GLU A 114 -12.52 -12.75 19.41
CA GLU A 114 -11.95 -12.62 20.75
C GLU A 114 -12.99 -12.31 21.83
N GLY A 115 -14.21 -11.92 21.44
CA GLY A 115 -15.27 -11.47 22.37
C GLY A 115 -14.92 -10.16 23.09
N LYS A 116 -14.12 -9.29 22.46
CA LYS A 116 -13.66 -8.02 23.04
C LYS A 116 -14.20 -6.83 22.27
N GLU A 117 -14.66 -5.83 23.00
CA GLU A 117 -14.95 -4.51 22.43
C GLU A 117 -13.62 -3.79 22.12
N LYS A 118 -13.46 -3.34 20.87
CA LYS A 118 -12.31 -2.54 20.43
C LYS A 118 -12.80 -1.27 19.75
N THR A 119 -12.16 -0.14 20.04
CA THR A 119 -12.37 1.11 19.29
C THR A 119 -11.32 1.18 18.18
N ILE A 120 -11.77 1.22 16.93
CA ILE A 120 -10.90 1.29 15.76
C ILE A 120 -11.06 2.67 15.11
N LEU A 121 -9.96 3.42 15.05
CA LEU A 121 -9.88 4.68 14.29
C LEU A 121 -9.13 4.41 13.00
N PHE A 122 -9.70 4.81 11.86
CA PHE A 122 -9.05 4.75 10.57
C PHE A 122 -9.24 6.06 9.80
N ASN A 123 -8.37 6.30 8.82
CA ASN A 123 -8.45 7.45 7.95
C ASN A 123 -9.21 7.10 6.66
N LEU A 124 -10.41 7.65 6.49
CA LEU A 124 -11.11 7.66 5.21
C LEU A 124 -10.53 8.77 4.33
N SER A 125 -9.46 8.44 3.60
CA SER A 125 -8.61 9.43 2.92
C SER A 125 -9.28 10.18 1.76
N GLY A 126 -10.37 9.63 1.19
CA GLY A 126 -11.08 10.25 0.08
C GLY A 126 -12.35 9.51 -0.31
N HIS A 127 -13.14 10.15 -1.18
CA HIS A 127 -14.36 9.59 -1.76
C HIS A 127 -14.12 9.08 -3.19
N GLY A 128 -14.89 8.09 -3.64
CA GLY A 128 -14.74 7.45 -4.95
C GLY A 128 -15.60 8.02 -6.08
N HIS A 129 -16.21 9.20 -5.90
CA HIS A 129 -17.13 9.78 -6.90
C HIS A 129 -16.51 9.98 -8.29
N PHE A 130 -15.18 10.13 -8.36
CA PHE A 130 -14.44 10.30 -9.61
C PHE A 130 -13.66 9.04 -10.04
N ASP A 131 -13.79 7.95 -9.27
CA ASP A 131 -13.09 6.69 -9.48
C ASP A 131 -14.07 5.59 -9.92
N MET A 132 -15.24 5.97 -10.45
CA MET A 132 -16.31 5.05 -10.83
C MET A 132 -15.87 4.01 -11.86
N ALA A 133 -14.92 4.33 -12.74
CA ALA A 133 -14.36 3.36 -13.70
C ALA A 133 -13.69 2.16 -13.02
N ALA A 134 -13.08 2.35 -11.85
CA ALA A 134 -12.49 1.26 -11.08
C ALA A 134 -13.59 0.36 -10.47
N TYR A 135 -14.67 0.97 -9.95
CA TYR A 135 -15.84 0.24 -9.47
C TYR A 135 -16.57 -0.49 -10.60
N ASP A 136 -16.71 0.12 -11.78
CA ASP A 136 -17.31 -0.52 -12.96
C ASP A 136 -16.50 -1.76 -13.36
N SER A 137 -15.17 -1.67 -13.33
CA SER A 137 -14.27 -2.80 -13.61
C SER A 137 -14.43 -3.92 -12.57
N TYR A 138 -14.61 -3.57 -11.29
CA TYR A 138 -14.91 -4.54 -10.23
C TYR A 138 -16.25 -5.25 -10.49
N PHE A 139 -17.32 -4.49 -10.79
CA PHE A 139 -18.65 -5.07 -11.03
C PHE A 139 -18.73 -5.87 -12.33
N ALA A 140 -17.93 -5.53 -13.34
CA ALA A 140 -17.79 -6.30 -14.58
C ALA A 140 -17.03 -7.62 -14.37
N GLY A 141 -16.29 -7.75 -13.26
CA GLY A 141 -15.40 -8.89 -13.00
C GLY A 141 -14.09 -8.81 -13.78
N ASP A 142 -13.70 -7.62 -14.23
CA ASP A 142 -12.49 -7.38 -15.03
C ASP A 142 -11.24 -7.20 -14.16
N LEU A 143 -11.41 -6.98 -12.85
CA LEU A 143 -10.27 -6.88 -11.93
C LEU A 143 -9.65 -8.25 -11.67
N MET A 144 -8.32 -8.27 -11.66
CA MET A 144 -7.52 -9.44 -11.31
C MET A 144 -6.59 -9.08 -10.16
N ASP A 145 -6.52 -9.96 -9.17
CA ASP A 145 -5.49 -9.83 -8.14
C ASP A 145 -4.12 -10.04 -8.76
N ASP A 146 -3.20 -9.17 -8.35
CA ASP A 146 -1.82 -9.23 -8.78
C ASP A 146 -0.92 -8.97 -7.59
N SER A 147 0.13 -9.75 -7.50
CA SER A 147 1.19 -9.58 -6.52
C SER A 147 2.48 -9.49 -7.29
N MET A 148 3.26 -8.45 -7.03
CA MET A 148 4.61 -8.41 -7.60
C MET A 148 5.40 -9.64 -7.14
N ASP A 149 5.98 -10.30 -8.13
CA ASP A 149 6.97 -11.34 -7.90
C ASP A 149 8.29 -10.71 -7.44
N GLU A 150 9.13 -11.51 -6.77
CA GLU A 150 10.41 -11.06 -6.23
C GLU A 150 11.34 -10.56 -7.35
N ALA A 151 11.23 -11.15 -8.55
CA ALA A 151 12.05 -10.80 -9.70
C ALA A 151 11.76 -9.38 -10.22
N GLY A 152 10.48 -8.97 -10.27
CA GLY A 152 10.09 -7.62 -10.67
C GLY A 152 10.57 -6.56 -9.68
N ILE A 153 10.52 -6.86 -8.38
CA ILE A 153 11.06 -5.99 -7.33
C ILE A 153 12.59 -5.89 -7.45
N GLU A 154 13.29 -7.02 -7.58
CA GLU A 154 14.75 -7.03 -7.72
C GLU A 154 15.22 -6.23 -8.95
N SER A 155 14.52 -6.37 -10.07
CA SER A 155 14.80 -5.60 -11.29
C SER A 155 14.66 -4.10 -11.08
N ALA A 156 13.60 -3.65 -10.40
CA ALA A 156 13.36 -2.22 -10.14
C ALA A 156 14.38 -1.64 -9.14
N LEU A 157 14.83 -2.46 -8.17
CA LEU A 157 15.89 -2.09 -7.23
C LEU A 157 17.27 -1.92 -7.87
N GLY A 158 17.49 -2.43 -9.09
CA GLY A 158 18.71 -2.18 -9.86
C GLY A 158 18.97 -0.67 -10.10
N ALA A 159 17.91 0.12 -10.23
CA ALA A 159 18.02 1.58 -10.45
C ALA A 159 18.66 2.32 -9.27
N ILE A 160 18.62 1.74 -8.07
CA ILE A 160 19.11 2.35 -6.83
C ILE A 160 20.37 1.65 -6.28
N GLU A 161 20.91 0.66 -7.00
CA GLU A 161 22.07 -0.10 -6.55
C GLU A 161 23.29 0.81 -6.35
N ALA A 162 23.54 1.71 -7.31
CA ALA A 162 24.66 2.63 -7.32
C ALA A 162 24.51 3.84 -6.37
N LEU A 163 23.30 4.04 -5.80
CA LEU A 163 23.05 5.14 -4.87
C LEU A 163 23.72 4.89 -3.50
N PRO A 164 24.09 5.95 -2.76
CA PRO A 164 24.62 5.81 -1.40
C PRO A 164 23.62 5.06 -0.50
N LYS A 165 24.11 4.43 0.56
CA LYS A 165 23.26 3.66 1.49
C LYS A 165 23.02 4.46 2.78
N PRO A 166 21.76 4.59 3.25
CA PRO A 166 21.47 5.26 4.50
C PRO A 166 21.97 4.45 5.70
N GLU A 167 22.08 5.11 6.85
CA GLU A 167 22.26 4.41 8.12
C GLU A 167 21.08 3.46 8.35
N GLY A 168 21.35 2.23 8.82
CA GLY A 168 20.33 1.19 8.99
C GLY A 168 19.98 0.41 7.71
N TYR A 169 20.66 0.66 6.58
CA TYR A 169 20.50 -0.14 5.36
C TYR A 169 20.89 -1.62 5.59
N THR A 170 19.94 -2.53 5.37
CA THR A 170 20.16 -3.99 5.45
C THR A 170 20.22 -4.65 4.07
N GLY A 171 19.77 -3.95 3.03
CA GLY A 171 19.60 -4.48 1.68
C GLY A 171 18.53 -5.56 1.57
N ARG A 172 17.64 -5.68 2.56
CA ARG A 172 16.55 -6.66 2.59
C ARG A 172 15.27 -5.98 3.10
N PRO A 173 14.08 -6.50 2.74
CA PRO A 173 12.83 -6.06 3.34
C PRO A 173 12.84 -6.30 4.86
N LEU A 174 11.99 -5.57 5.58
CA LEU A 174 11.76 -5.82 6.99
C LEU A 174 11.09 -7.19 7.17
N ALA A 175 11.59 -7.97 8.14
CA ALA A 175 11.13 -9.32 8.44
C ALA A 175 9.91 -9.33 9.36
#